data_AF-A0A3S4II99-F1
#
_entry.id   AF-A0A3S4II99-F1
#
_cell.length_a   1.000
_cell.length_b   1.000
_cell.length_c   1.000
_cell.angle_alpha   90.00
_cell.angle_beta   90.00
_cell.angle_gamma   90.00
#
_symmetry.space_group_name_H-M   'P 1'
#
loop_
_entity.id
_entity.type
_entity.pdbx_description
1 polymer ?
#
loop_
_entity_poly.entity_id
_entity_poly.type
_entity_poly.pdbx_seq_one_letter_code
_entity_poly.pdbx_strand_id
1 'polypeptide(L)'
;MRALIKHKRKSNPTYDEEQDSGRAIVVEEGVAAWIFSRAKELNFFENQEKVSLGILKTIGEFVSGYEVEKCPLKLWEKAILDGYAVFRQLKANQGGWIIGNREQRTIKYMPLESGK
;
A
#
# COMPACT_ATOMS: atom_id res chain seq x y z
N MET A 1 -6.15 -0.81 -6.31
CA MET A 1 -6.87 -0.52 -5.04
C MET A 1 -8.11 0.32 -5.28
N ARG A 2 -8.05 1.46 -5.98
CA ARG A 2 -9.24 2.33 -6.19
C ARG A 2 -10.43 1.63 -6.85
N ALA A 3 -10.18 0.77 -7.83
CA ALA A 3 -11.20 -0.07 -8.43
C ALA A 3 -11.85 -1.03 -7.41
N LEU A 4 -11.03 -1.67 -6.56
CA LEU A 4 -11.48 -2.62 -5.54
C LEU A 4 -12.36 -1.96 -4.48
N ILE A 5 -12.00 -0.75 -4.04
CA ILE A 5 -12.77 0.02 -3.04
C ILE A 5 -13.85 0.92 -3.69
N LYS A 6 -14.11 0.79 -4.99
CA LYS A 6 -15.10 1.58 -5.75
C LYS A 6 -14.92 3.11 -5.68
N HIS A 7 -13.67 3.58 -5.65
CA HIS A 7 -13.31 5.01 -5.56
C HIS A 7 -12.64 5.56 -6.84
N LYS A 8 -12.94 5.00 -8.02
CA LYS A 8 -12.49 5.59 -9.28
C LYS A 8 -13.16 6.95 -9.53
N ARG A 9 -12.41 7.95 -9.98
CA ARG A 9 -12.92 9.32 -10.26
C ARG A 9 -13.55 9.44 -11.65
N LYS A 10 -14.61 8.65 -11.88
CA LYS A 10 -15.31 8.56 -13.18
C LYS A 10 -15.90 9.89 -13.68
N SER A 11 -16.14 10.84 -12.79
CA SER A 11 -16.66 12.17 -13.15
C SER A 11 -15.64 13.05 -13.89
N ASN A 12 -14.35 12.71 -13.83
CA ASN A 12 -13.30 13.40 -14.57
C ASN A 12 -12.64 12.40 -15.55
N PRO A 13 -12.95 12.49 -16.86
CA PRO A 13 -12.48 11.52 -17.85
C PRO A 13 -10.96 11.37 -17.89
N THR A 14 -10.21 12.47 -17.79
CA THR A 14 -8.74 12.45 -17.79
C THR A 14 -8.18 11.66 -16.61
N TYR A 15 -8.72 11.89 -15.39
CA TYR A 15 -8.30 11.11 -14.22
C TYR A 15 -8.74 9.65 -14.30
N ASP A 16 -9.94 9.37 -14.81
CA ASP A 16 -10.42 7.99 -14.97
C ASP A 16 -9.48 7.21 -15.90
N GLU A 17 -9.14 7.76 -17.05
CA GLU A 17 -8.29 7.10 -18.04
C GLU A 17 -6.83 6.97 -17.57
N GLU A 18 -6.22 8.06 -17.12
CA GLU A 18 -4.78 8.11 -16.89
C GLU A 18 -4.36 7.58 -15.51
N GLN A 19 -5.19 7.79 -14.48
CA GLN A 19 -4.80 7.59 -13.08
C GLN A 19 -5.56 6.46 -12.38
N ASP A 20 -6.75 6.10 -12.87
CA ASP A 20 -7.65 5.16 -12.19
C ASP A 20 -8.02 3.91 -13.04
N SER A 21 -7.51 3.81 -14.27
CA SER A 21 -7.81 2.73 -15.23
C SER A 21 -6.58 1.89 -15.58
N GLY A 22 -6.70 1.05 -16.63
CA GLY A 22 -5.85 -0.11 -16.91
C GLY A 22 -4.37 0.02 -16.55
N ARG A 23 -3.66 0.98 -17.14
CA ARG A 23 -2.22 1.15 -16.90
C ARG A 23 -1.89 1.47 -15.44
N ALA A 24 -2.63 2.40 -14.83
CA ALA A 24 -2.44 2.76 -13.43
C ALA A 24 -2.73 1.58 -12.49
N ILE A 25 -3.76 0.79 -12.80
CA ILE A 25 -4.11 -0.43 -12.04
C ILE A 25 -2.96 -1.44 -12.11
N VAL A 26 -2.44 -1.73 -13.30
CA VAL A 26 -1.33 -2.69 -13.48
C VAL A 26 -0.07 -2.23 -12.75
N VAL A 27 0.26 -0.94 -12.80
CA VAL A 27 1.40 -0.39 -12.06
C VAL A 27 1.19 -0.51 -10.56
N GLU A 28 0.01 -0.18 -10.06
CA GLU A 28 -0.33 -0.28 -8.64
C GLU A 28 -0.19 -1.72 -8.13
N GLU A 29 -0.71 -2.69 -8.88
CA GLU A 29 -0.60 -4.12 -8.57
C GLU A 29 0.86 -4.61 -8.67
N GLY A 30 1.59 -4.15 -9.69
CA GLY A 30 3.00 -4.47 -9.88
C GLY A 30 3.88 -3.99 -8.73
N VAL A 31 3.69 -2.75 -8.27
CA VAL A 31 4.38 -2.20 -7.10
C VAL A 31 4.06 -3.02 -5.85
N ALA A 32 2.78 -3.32 -5.60
CA ALA A 32 2.38 -4.11 -4.44
C ALA A 32 3.00 -5.52 -4.45
N ALA A 33 2.95 -6.21 -5.60
CA ALA A 33 3.53 -7.54 -5.77
C ALA A 33 5.05 -7.53 -5.59
N TRP A 34 5.74 -6.53 -6.15
CA TRP A 34 7.18 -6.40 -6.04
C TRP A 34 7.62 -6.10 -4.60
N ILE A 35 6.94 -5.17 -3.91
CA ILE A 35 7.20 -4.89 -2.48
C ILE A 35 6.98 -6.16 -1.66
N PHE A 36 5.93 -6.94 -1.94
CA PHE A 36 5.66 -8.19 -1.24
C PHE A 36 6.77 -9.24 -1.45
N SER A 37 7.35 -9.31 -2.65
CA SER A 37 8.52 -10.15 -2.90
C SER A 37 9.71 -9.76 -2.03
N ARG A 38 10.03 -8.46 -1.97
CA ARG A 38 11.11 -7.92 -1.13
C ARG A 38 10.81 -8.11 0.36
N ALA A 39 9.57 -7.93 0.78
CA ALA A 39 9.16 -8.09 2.17
C ALA A 39 9.43 -9.51 2.68
N LYS A 40 9.17 -10.55 1.87
CA LYS A 40 9.47 -11.95 2.25
C LYS A 40 10.96 -12.16 2.55
N GLU A 41 11.85 -11.55 1.77
CA GLU A 41 13.31 -11.60 1.95
C GLU A 41 13.77 -10.83 3.21
N LEU A 42 12.96 -9.86 3.65
CA LEU A 42 13.24 -8.96 4.76
C LEU A 42 12.41 -9.29 6.02
N ASN A 43 11.94 -10.53 6.18
CA ASN A 43 11.07 -10.95 7.29
C ASN A 43 9.88 -10.02 7.52
N PHE A 44 9.22 -9.60 6.43
CA PHE A 44 8.11 -8.65 6.43
C PHE A 44 8.41 -7.36 7.19
N PHE A 45 9.63 -6.83 7.06
CA PHE A 45 10.11 -5.62 7.74
C PHE A 45 9.95 -5.70 9.26
N GLU A 46 10.02 -6.90 9.84
CA GLU A 46 10.02 -7.08 11.29
C GLU A 46 11.23 -6.39 11.93
N ASN A 47 11.00 -5.63 12.99
CA ASN A 47 12.01 -4.84 13.72
C ASN A 47 12.80 -3.84 12.86
N GLN A 48 12.28 -3.45 11.69
CA GLN A 48 12.87 -2.41 10.85
C GLN A 48 12.15 -1.08 11.05
N GLU A 49 12.92 -0.02 11.26
CA GLU A 49 12.41 1.35 11.36
C GLU A 49 12.53 2.14 10.06
N LYS A 50 13.26 1.59 9.07
CA LYS A 50 13.57 2.24 7.80
C LYS A 50 13.46 1.26 6.65
N VAL A 51 13.08 1.77 5.49
CA VAL A 51 13.12 1.04 4.21
C VAL A 51 14.37 1.49 3.47
N SER A 52 15.06 0.55 2.83
CA SER A 52 16.30 0.88 2.11
C SER A 52 16.03 1.90 0.99
N LEU A 53 16.96 2.83 0.80
CA LEU A 53 16.84 3.85 -0.24
C LEU A 53 16.70 3.23 -1.64
N GLY A 54 17.34 2.07 -1.87
CA GLY A 54 17.18 1.32 -3.12
C GLY A 54 15.74 0.91 -3.38
N ILE A 55 15.05 0.37 -2.37
CA ILE A 55 13.63 0.00 -2.49
C ILE A 55 12.78 1.23 -2.80
N LEU A 56 13.00 2.33 -2.06
CA LEU A 56 12.23 3.56 -2.22
C LEU A 56 12.43 4.19 -3.61
N LYS A 57 13.67 4.19 -4.13
CA LYS A 57 13.96 4.69 -5.49
C LYS A 57 13.29 3.85 -6.57
N THR A 58 13.37 2.52 -6.48
CA THR A 58 12.70 1.64 -7.44
C THR A 58 11.18 1.88 -7.43
N ILE A 59 10.55 2.04 -6.27
CA ILE A 59 9.12 2.40 -6.21
C ILE A 59 8.86 3.72 -6.94
N GLY A 60 9.71 4.73 -6.73
CA GLY A 60 9.64 6.01 -7.45
C GLY A 60 9.70 5.84 -8.98
N GLU A 61 10.54 4.94 -9.48
CA GLU A 61 10.62 4.62 -10.91
C GLU A 61 9.34 3.95 -11.43
N PHE A 62 8.76 3.01 -10.67
CA PHE A 62 7.51 2.34 -11.02
C PHE A 62 6.35 3.33 -11.19
N VAL A 63 6.26 4.31 -10.29
CA VAL A 63 5.12 5.24 -10.23
C VAL A 63 5.33 6.53 -11.01
N SER A 64 6.45 6.64 -11.74
CA SER A 64 6.75 7.77 -12.62
C SER A 64 5.64 7.98 -13.65
N GLY A 65 5.17 9.22 -13.79
CA GLY A 65 4.07 9.60 -14.66
C GLY A 65 2.68 9.43 -14.06
N TYR A 66 2.56 9.02 -12.80
CA TYR A 66 1.29 8.94 -12.07
C TYR A 66 1.24 9.95 -10.94
N GLU A 67 0.04 10.34 -10.50
CA GLU A 67 -0.15 11.35 -9.46
C GLU A 67 0.62 11.07 -8.16
N VAL A 68 0.84 9.79 -7.84
CA VAL A 68 1.51 9.33 -6.63
C VAL A 68 3.03 9.54 -6.68
N GLU A 69 3.60 9.86 -7.86
CA GLU A 69 5.00 10.28 -7.99
C GLU A 69 5.31 11.52 -7.13
N LYS A 70 4.30 12.37 -6.91
CA LYS A 70 4.42 13.60 -6.10
C LYS A 70 4.54 13.30 -4.61
N CYS A 71 4.31 12.06 -4.18
CA CYS A 71 4.45 11.68 -2.79
C CYS A 71 5.94 11.56 -2.41
N PRO A 72 6.39 12.25 -1.34
CA PRO A 72 7.75 12.09 -0.85
C PRO A 72 8.07 10.64 -0.49
N LEU A 73 9.31 10.20 -0.72
CA LEU A 73 9.77 8.84 -0.39
C LEU A 73 9.52 8.46 1.08
N LYS A 74 9.54 9.45 1.99
CA LYS A 74 9.23 9.22 3.42
C LYS A 74 7.78 8.76 3.66
N LEU A 75 6.83 9.19 2.82
CA LEU A 75 5.45 8.70 2.91
C LEU A 75 5.34 7.26 2.43
N TRP A 76 6.10 6.89 1.40
CA TRP A 76 6.21 5.50 0.96
C TRP A 76 6.82 4.61 2.04
N GLU A 77 7.93 5.02 2.63
CA GLU A 77 8.56 4.32 3.75
C GLU A 77 7.56 4.08 4.89
N LYS A 78 6.87 5.13 5.34
CA LYS A 78 5.85 5.02 6.38
C LYS A 78 4.73 4.05 6.00
N ALA A 79 4.19 4.16 4.78
CA ALA A 79 3.09 3.31 4.33
C ALA A 79 3.48 1.83 4.27
N ILE A 80 4.71 1.54 3.83
CA ILE A 80 5.25 0.17 3.79
C ILE A 80 5.38 -0.37 5.21
N LEU A 81 6.04 0.36 6.12
CA LEU A 81 6.26 -0.09 7.49
C LEU A 81 4.95 -0.27 8.26
N ASP A 82 4.02 0.70 8.18
CA ASP A 82 2.71 0.61 8.81
C ASP A 82 1.90 -0.57 8.23
N GLY A 83 1.90 -0.72 6.91
CA GLY A 83 1.19 -1.79 6.21
C GLY A 83 1.70 -3.17 6.63
N TYR A 84 3.02 -3.36 6.71
CA TYR A 84 3.59 -4.63 7.15
C TYR A 84 3.44 -4.87 8.66
N ALA A 85 3.42 -3.83 9.49
CA ALA A 85 3.08 -3.98 10.91
C ALA A 85 1.66 -4.53 11.09
N VAL A 86 0.69 -4.06 10.29
CA VAL A 86 -0.68 -4.60 10.28
C VAL A 86 -0.73 -6.00 9.66
N PHE A 87 0.01 -6.24 8.57
CA PHE A 87 0.08 -7.55 7.92
C PHE A 87 0.62 -8.64 8.87
N ARG A 88 1.66 -8.35 9.66
CA ARG A 88 2.20 -9.29 10.64
C ARG A 88 1.15 -9.65 11.71
N GLN A 89 0.38 -8.67 12.18
CA GLN A 89 -0.74 -8.92 13.11
C GLN A 89 -1.83 -9.79 12.47
N LEU A 90 -2.22 -9.49 11.23
CA LEU A 90 -3.21 -10.28 10.49
C LEU A 90 -2.74 -11.73 10.30
N LYS A 91 -1.46 -11.92 9.96
CA LYS A 91 -0.84 -13.25 9.78
C LYS A 91 -0.80 -14.03 11.10
N ALA A 92 -0.38 -13.39 12.19
CA ALA A 92 -0.26 -14.03 13.51
C ALA A 92 -1.63 -14.48 14.05
N ASN A 93 -2.69 -13.71 13.78
CA ASN A 93 -4.04 -14.00 14.26
C ASN A 93 -4.90 -14.75 13.22
N GLN A 94 -4.32 -15.14 12.07
CA GLN A 94 -5.00 -15.85 10.98
C GLN A 94 -6.32 -15.21 10.53
N GLY A 95 -6.43 -13.89 10.64
CA GLY A 95 -7.67 -13.15 10.40
C GLY A 95 -7.76 -11.86 11.22
N GLY A 96 -8.77 -11.05 10.90
CA GLY A 96 -8.99 -9.75 11.50
C GLY A 96 -9.54 -8.72 10.52
N TRP A 97 -9.90 -7.58 11.06
CA TRP A 97 -10.27 -6.39 10.32
C TRP A 97 -9.06 -5.47 10.13
N ILE A 98 -9.01 -4.81 8.98
CA ILE A 98 -8.07 -3.73 8.70
C ILE A 98 -8.86 -2.43 8.63
N ILE A 99 -8.52 -1.49 9.51
CA ILE A 99 -9.16 -0.17 9.58
C ILE A 99 -8.22 0.86 8.99
N GLY A 100 -8.59 1.42 7.84
CA GLY A 100 -7.90 2.53 7.21
C GLY A 100 -8.60 3.85 7.51
N ASN A 101 -7.86 4.87 7.94
CA ASN A 101 -8.35 6.25 8.10
C ASN A 101 -7.51 7.19 7.22
N ARG A 102 -8.17 7.83 6.23
CA ARG A 102 -7.51 8.72 5.25
C ARG A 102 -7.16 10.09 5.81
N GLU A 103 -7.97 10.62 6.74
CA GLU A 103 -7.73 11.92 7.37
C GLU A 103 -6.52 11.84 8.30
N GLN A 104 -6.50 10.81 9.15
CA GLN A 104 -5.41 10.56 10.10
C GLN A 104 -4.20 9.87 9.44
N ARG A 105 -4.35 9.41 8.19
CA ARG A 105 -3.33 8.65 7.45
C ARG A 105 -2.80 7.45 8.24
N THR A 106 -3.71 6.68 8.82
CA THR A 106 -3.39 5.49 9.63
C THR A 106 -4.01 4.24 9.05
N ILE A 107 -3.33 3.11 9.23
CA ILE A 107 -3.87 1.77 9.05
C ILE A 107 -3.70 1.00 10.36
N LYS A 108 -4.74 0.30 10.82
CA LYS A 108 -4.73 -0.43 12.09
C LYS A 108 -5.33 -1.82 11.91
N TYR A 109 -4.81 -2.77 12.67
CA TYR A 109 -5.40 -4.10 12.82
C TYR A 109 -6.47 -4.07 13.93
N MET A 110 -7.54 -4.84 13.76
CA MET A 110 -8.50 -5.13 14.80
C MET A 110 -8.86 -6.63 14.75
N PRO A 111 -8.88 -7.35 15.89
CA PRO A 111 -9.25 -8.77 15.89
C PRO A 111 -10.71 -8.96 15.47
N LEU A 112 -11.02 -10.14 14.91
CA LEU A 112 -12.41 -10.57 14.78
C LEU A 112 -12.96 -10.77 16.19
N GLU A 113 -14.11 -10.17 16.50
CA GLU A 113 -14.80 -10.49 17.75
C GLU A 113 -14.99 -12.00 17.81
N SER A 114 -14.49 -12.64 18.86
CA SER A 114 -14.78 -14.03 19.13
C SER A 114 -16.29 -14.10 19.37
N GLY A 115 -17.04 -14.66 18.43
CA GLY A 115 -18.45 -14.96 18.65
C GLY A 115 -18.57 -15.72 19.97
N LYS A 116 -19.35 -15.17 20.90
CA LYS A 116 -19.79 -15.90 22.09
C LYS A 116 -20.67 -17.07 21.67
#